data_AF-X1RBH1-F1
#
_entry.id   AF-X1RBH1-F1
#
_cell.length_a   1.000
_cell.length_b   1.000
_cell.length_c   1.000
_cell.angle_alpha   90.00
_cell.angle_beta   90.00
_cell.angle_gamma   90.00
#
_symmetry.space_group_name_H-M   'P 1'
#
loop_
_entity.id
_entity.type
_entity.pdbx_description
1 polymer ?
#
loop_
_entity_poly.entity_id
_entity_poly.type
_entity_poly.pdbx_seq_one_letter_code
_entity_poly.pdbx_strand_id
1 'polypeptide(L)'
;MGKGQLVKEIDALGGEMAKAIDKTAIQFRRLNTKKGPAVQSSRAQADRESYRLYMKYTLENQPGLDIKQALVNNLLLKDISSSSKSNLAQRRIWGVETSIGERFLGECVIITPGTFLEGIIHIGLKHFSGGRMGGFSSIQLAHNLRDLGFRLGRFKTGTCPRLDGKSINFSSLTSQKGDSHPIPFSFSTEEIGEQAFLPCYITYTNVRTHQIIKDNLDRSPLYTGTIKATGVRYCPSIEDKVMKFPERKRHQVFLEPEGLKTREFYPNGLSTSLPLDVQIKVLRSIKGLERVEVMRPGYGIEHDYVDPTCLRSTLETKLVSELYFAGQINGTTGYEEAAAQGLIAGINAALRVKREEPLILNRAEAYIGVLIDDLVTRGTNEPYRMFTSRAEYRLLLREDNADIRLREKGYRVGLVSSESKTKVSGQFLPSLYSSFLILSTRLLVSGKI
;
A
#
# COMPACT_ATOMS: atom_id res chain seq x y z
N MET A 1 8.85 -2.96 7.61
CA MET A 1 8.26 -3.12 8.95
C MET A 1 6.83 -2.61 8.91
N GLY A 2 5.85 -3.42 9.28
CA GLY A 2 4.42 -3.13 9.17
C GLY A 2 3.80 -3.61 7.85
N LYS A 3 4.42 -3.31 6.71
CA LYS A 3 3.92 -3.74 5.38
C LYS A 3 3.90 -5.24 5.18
N GLY A 4 5.01 -5.94 5.44
CA GLY A 4 5.06 -7.41 5.33
C GLY A 4 4.07 -8.11 6.27
N GLN A 5 3.89 -7.57 7.48
CA GLN A 5 2.87 -8.01 8.42
C GLN A 5 1.44 -7.84 7.85
N LEU A 6 1.11 -6.69 7.26
CA LEU A 6 -0.19 -6.49 6.61
C LEU A 6 -0.42 -7.50 5.48
N VAL A 7 0.59 -7.79 4.64
CA VAL A 7 0.44 -8.78 3.55
C VAL A 7 0.14 -10.17 4.10
N LYS A 8 0.81 -10.58 5.18
CA LYS A 8 0.55 -11.86 5.85
C LYS A 8 -0.84 -11.90 6.50
N GLU A 9 -1.31 -10.79 7.07
CA GLU A 9 -2.67 -10.70 7.63
C GLU A 9 -3.75 -10.72 6.54
N ILE A 10 -3.51 -10.07 5.40
CA ILE A 10 -4.36 -10.15 4.20
C ILE A 10 -4.47 -11.60 3.75
N ASP A 11 -3.35 -12.33 3.64
CA ASP A 11 -3.35 -13.75 3.29
C ASP A 11 -4.12 -14.60 4.31
N ALA A 12 -3.89 -14.35 5.60
CA ALA A 12 -4.55 -15.07 6.69
C ALA A 12 -6.08 -14.98 6.61
N LEU A 13 -6.60 -13.83 6.18
CA LEU A 13 -8.02 -13.58 5.97
C LEU A 13 -8.54 -14.10 4.62
N GLY A 14 -7.68 -14.57 3.72
CA GLY A 14 -8.06 -15.12 2.41
C GLY A 14 -7.89 -14.16 1.22
N GLY A 15 -7.12 -13.08 1.38
CA GLY A 15 -6.81 -12.14 0.29
C GLY A 15 -5.69 -12.61 -0.65
N GLU A 16 -5.58 -11.97 -1.82
CA GLU A 16 -4.74 -12.43 -2.93
C GLU A 16 -3.32 -11.86 -2.97
N MET A 17 -3.06 -10.74 -2.27
CA MET A 17 -1.80 -9.99 -2.40
C MET A 17 -0.53 -10.84 -2.15
N ALA A 18 -0.60 -11.76 -1.19
CA ALA A 18 0.51 -12.64 -0.83
C ALA A 18 0.79 -13.72 -1.90
N LYS A 19 -0.26 -14.34 -2.44
CA LYS A 19 -0.15 -15.31 -3.53
C LYS A 19 0.38 -14.65 -4.80
N ALA A 20 -0.12 -13.44 -5.10
CA ALA A 20 0.32 -12.65 -6.23
C ALA A 20 1.82 -12.35 -6.17
N ILE A 21 2.33 -11.90 -5.03
CA ILE A 21 3.76 -11.61 -4.90
C ILE A 21 4.59 -12.89 -4.94
N ASP A 22 4.14 -14.00 -4.34
CA ASP A 22 4.87 -15.26 -4.38
C ASP A 22 5.09 -15.74 -5.82
N LYS A 23 4.06 -15.65 -6.67
CA LYS A 23 4.10 -16.08 -8.08
C LYS A 23 4.86 -15.14 -9.00
N THR A 24 5.10 -13.90 -8.60
CA THR A 24 5.62 -12.85 -9.51
C THR A 24 6.87 -12.15 -8.99
N ALA A 25 7.36 -12.53 -7.81
CA ALA A 25 8.54 -11.91 -7.23
C ALA A 25 9.82 -12.30 -7.97
N ILE A 26 10.66 -11.29 -8.19
CA ILE A 26 12.02 -11.40 -8.74
C ILE A 26 13.09 -11.25 -7.67
N GLN A 27 12.70 -11.08 -6.40
CA GLN A 27 13.60 -11.15 -5.25
C GLN A 27 12.79 -11.28 -3.96
N PHE A 28 13.24 -12.10 -3.00
CA PHE A 28 12.73 -12.10 -1.63
C PHE A 28 13.84 -11.74 -0.64
N ARG A 29 13.50 -10.98 0.39
CA ARG A 29 14.38 -10.64 1.51
C ARG A 29 13.61 -10.51 2.80
N ARG A 30 14.17 -11.04 3.88
CA ARG A 30 13.72 -10.76 5.24
C ARG A 30 14.52 -9.59 5.82
N LEU A 31 13.80 -8.58 6.28
CA LEU A 31 14.39 -7.39 6.91
C LEU A 31 14.56 -7.63 8.41
N ASN A 32 15.54 -6.94 9.00
CA ASN A 32 15.83 -6.99 10.45
C ASN A 32 16.14 -8.39 11.00
N THR A 33 16.73 -9.29 10.20
CA THR A 33 17.05 -10.68 10.60
C THR A 33 17.99 -10.78 11.82
N LYS A 34 18.82 -9.76 12.06
CA LYS A 34 19.68 -9.67 13.27
C LYS A 34 18.93 -9.25 14.54
N LYS A 35 17.63 -9.00 14.46
CA LYS A 35 16.76 -8.61 15.58
C LYS A 35 15.69 -9.68 15.80
N GLY A 36 15.02 -9.64 16.96
CA GLY A 36 14.02 -10.64 17.33
C GLY A 36 12.82 -10.73 16.35
N PRO A 37 12.08 -11.85 16.33
CA PRO A 37 11.02 -12.12 15.36
C PRO A 37 9.94 -11.03 15.27
N ALA A 38 9.62 -10.39 16.39
CA ALA A 38 8.64 -9.31 16.48
C ALA A 38 8.93 -8.11 15.56
N VAL A 39 10.19 -7.94 15.14
CA VAL A 39 10.59 -6.81 14.29
C VAL A 39 11.09 -7.22 12.90
N GLN A 40 11.09 -8.53 12.63
CA GLN A 40 11.38 -9.06 11.30
C GLN A 40 10.21 -8.75 10.36
N SER A 41 10.50 -8.58 9.07
CA SER A 41 9.49 -8.18 8.09
C SER A 41 9.91 -8.66 6.70
N SER A 42 9.08 -9.47 6.06
CA SER A 42 9.27 -9.90 4.68
C SER A 42 9.12 -8.74 3.71
N ARG A 43 9.98 -8.72 2.68
CA ARG A 43 9.95 -7.81 1.54
C ARG A 43 10.27 -8.59 0.28
N ALA A 44 9.57 -8.30 -0.81
CA ALA A 44 9.92 -8.81 -2.13
C ALA A 44 10.01 -7.68 -3.15
N GLN A 45 10.74 -7.94 -4.23
CA GLN A 45 10.64 -7.19 -5.48
C GLN A 45 9.69 -7.94 -6.41
N ALA A 46 8.71 -7.25 -6.96
CA ALA A 46 7.78 -7.82 -7.93
C ALA A 46 8.29 -7.57 -9.35
N ASP A 47 8.11 -8.55 -10.25
CA ASP A 47 7.96 -8.23 -11.66
C ASP A 47 6.62 -7.49 -11.82
N ARG A 48 6.69 -6.18 -12.08
CA ARG A 48 5.55 -5.27 -12.03
C ARG A 48 4.47 -5.64 -13.05
N GLU A 49 4.88 -6.07 -14.24
CA GLU A 49 3.95 -6.43 -15.31
C GLU A 49 3.31 -7.79 -15.03
N SER A 50 4.10 -8.75 -14.56
CA SER A 50 3.59 -10.07 -14.17
C SER A 50 2.63 -9.98 -12.99
N TYR A 51 2.93 -9.15 -11.98
CA TYR A 51 2.02 -8.88 -10.86
C TYR A 51 0.69 -8.28 -11.34
N ARG A 52 0.75 -7.30 -12.26
CA ARG A 52 -0.44 -6.68 -12.86
C ARG A 52 -1.29 -7.70 -13.61
N LEU A 53 -0.66 -8.53 -14.43
CA LEU A 53 -1.34 -9.58 -15.21
C LEU A 53 -1.92 -10.68 -14.32
N TYR A 54 -1.20 -11.09 -13.27
CA TYR A 54 -1.70 -12.03 -12.27
C TYR A 54 -2.98 -11.52 -11.62
N MET A 55 -2.97 -10.29 -11.08
CA MET A 55 -4.14 -9.71 -10.41
C MET A 55 -5.31 -9.57 -11.38
N LYS A 56 -5.07 -9.13 -12.63
CA LYS A 56 -6.11 -9.07 -13.67
C LYS A 56 -6.70 -10.45 -13.94
N TYR A 57 -5.86 -11.45 -14.17
CA TYR A 57 -6.29 -12.83 -14.42
C TYR A 57 -7.11 -13.38 -13.25
N THR A 58 -6.67 -13.19 -12.02
CA THR A 58 -7.39 -13.64 -10.82
C THR A 58 -8.77 -13.00 -10.72
N LEU A 59 -8.87 -11.69 -10.97
CA LEU A 59 -10.16 -10.98 -10.93
C LEU A 59 -11.09 -11.43 -12.07
N GLU A 60 -10.58 -11.59 -13.30
CA GLU A 60 -11.38 -12.03 -14.46
C GLU A 60 -11.94 -13.45 -14.31
N ASN A 61 -11.29 -14.29 -13.49
CA ASN A 61 -11.71 -15.67 -13.24
C ASN A 61 -12.47 -15.85 -11.92
N GLN A 62 -12.71 -14.78 -11.16
CA GLN A 62 -13.44 -14.86 -9.88
C GLN A 62 -14.94 -15.03 -10.14
N PRO A 63 -15.56 -16.15 -9.71
CA PRO A 63 -17.00 -16.33 -9.85
C PRO A 63 -17.79 -15.22 -9.14
N GLY A 64 -18.82 -14.70 -9.83
CA GLY A 64 -19.68 -13.63 -9.32
C GLY A 64 -19.07 -12.22 -9.38
N LEU A 65 -17.93 -12.03 -10.06
CA LEU A 65 -17.32 -10.71 -10.27
C LEU A 65 -17.39 -10.31 -11.76
N ASP A 66 -18.11 -9.23 -12.04
CA ASP A 66 -18.08 -8.58 -13.35
C ASP A 66 -17.09 -7.42 -13.35
N ILE A 67 -16.24 -7.35 -14.37
CA ILE A 67 -15.29 -6.26 -14.58
C ILE A 67 -15.79 -5.34 -15.69
N LYS A 68 -15.90 -4.04 -15.38
CA LYS A 68 -16.33 -3.00 -16.33
C LYS A 68 -15.26 -1.91 -16.40
N GLN A 69 -14.86 -1.55 -17.63
CA GLN A 69 -14.01 -0.38 -17.86
C GLN A 69 -14.90 0.86 -18.04
N ALA A 70 -15.08 1.63 -16.97
CA ALA A 70 -15.84 2.86 -17.00
C ALA A 70 -15.29 3.92 -16.03
N LEU A 71 -15.55 5.19 -16.32
CA LEU A 71 -15.30 6.29 -15.40
C LEU A 71 -16.59 6.59 -14.63
N VAL A 72 -16.59 6.37 -13.32
CA VAL A 72 -17.73 6.72 -12.45
C VAL A 72 -17.71 8.21 -12.17
N ASN A 73 -18.80 8.90 -12.49
CA ASN A 73 -18.95 10.34 -12.30
C ASN A 73 -19.91 10.69 -11.16
N ASN A 74 -21.04 9.98 -11.03
CA ASN A 74 -22.07 10.32 -10.04
C ASN A 74 -22.38 9.16 -9.09
N LEU A 75 -22.71 9.51 -7.86
CA LEU A 75 -23.23 8.60 -6.84
C LEU A 75 -24.75 8.69 -6.81
N LEU A 76 -25.44 7.55 -6.92
CA LEU A 76 -26.90 7.51 -6.89
C LEU A 76 -27.38 7.29 -5.45
N LEU A 77 -28.20 8.22 -4.95
CA LEU A 77 -28.63 8.25 -3.55
C LEU A 77 -30.16 8.17 -3.43
N LYS A 78 -30.61 7.61 -2.31
CA LYS A 78 -32.01 7.62 -1.85
C LYS A 78 -32.07 8.29 -0.49
N ASP A 79 -33.06 9.16 -0.29
CA ASP A 79 -33.35 9.69 1.03
C ASP A 79 -33.93 8.58 1.92
N ILE A 80 -33.54 8.58 3.19
CA ILE A 80 -34.05 7.64 4.19
C ILE A 80 -35.03 8.41 5.08
N SER A 81 -36.28 7.96 5.16
CA SER A 81 -37.27 8.57 6.08
C SER A 81 -36.83 8.36 7.53
N SER A 82 -36.47 9.46 8.20
CA SER A 82 -36.04 9.48 9.60
C SER A 82 -37.13 8.97 10.54
N SER A 83 -36.99 7.73 11.04
CA SER A 83 -37.82 7.20 12.12
C SER A 83 -37.01 6.74 13.35
N SER A 84 -35.72 7.09 13.47
CA SER A 84 -34.96 6.79 14.69
C SER A 84 -33.94 7.88 15.04
N LYS A 85 -33.93 8.27 16.32
CA LYS A 85 -33.14 9.36 16.93
C LYS A 85 -31.61 9.16 16.95
N SER A 86 -31.08 8.15 16.25
CA SER A 86 -29.66 7.73 16.36
C SER A 86 -28.88 7.57 15.05
N ASN A 87 -29.46 7.83 13.87
CA ASN A 87 -28.72 7.66 12.61
C ASN A 87 -28.20 9.00 12.05
N LEU A 88 -26.87 9.17 12.03
CA LEU A 88 -26.19 10.28 11.37
C LEU A 88 -26.41 10.31 9.84
N ALA A 89 -26.76 9.18 9.23
CA ALA A 89 -26.94 9.07 7.78
C ALA A 89 -28.40 9.38 7.39
N GLN A 90 -28.57 10.45 6.60
CA GLN A 90 -29.87 10.86 6.05
C GLN A 90 -30.12 10.28 4.66
N ARG A 91 -29.07 9.73 4.02
CA ARG A 91 -29.09 9.18 2.67
C ARG A 91 -28.46 7.79 2.64
N ARG A 92 -28.95 6.97 1.72
CA ARG A 92 -28.45 5.63 1.40
C ARG A 92 -27.93 5.61 -0.04
N ILE A 93 -26.76 5.02 -0.27
CA ILE A 93 -26.30 4.75 -1.64
C ILE A 93 -27.11 3.63 -2.27
N TRP A 94 -27.41 3.72 -3.56
CA TRP A 94 -28.09 2.63 -4.28
C TRP A 94 -27.52 2.37 -5.69
N GLY A 95 -26.40 3.00 -6.02
CA GLY A 95 -25.71 2.77 -7.28
C GLY A 95 -24.73 3.87 -7.66
N VAL A 96 -24.20 3.74 -8.87
CA VAL A 96 -23.31 4.70 -9.50
C VAL A 96 -23.71 4.95 -10.95
N GLU A 97 -23.36 6.11 -11.48
CA GLU A 97 -23.53 6.46 -12.89
C GLU A 97 -22.19 6.84 -13.51
N THR A 98 -21.94 6.31 -14.69
CA THR A 98 -20.70 6.51 -15.43
C THR A 98 -20.73 7.80 -16.23
N SER A 99 -19.56 8.21 -16.75
CA SER A 99 -19.41 9.36 -17.64
C SER A 99 -20.22 9.29 -18.93
N ILE A 100 -20.67 8.09 -19.33
CA ILE A 100 -21.47 7.88 -20.54
C ILE A 100 -22.97 7.66 -20.23
N GLY A 101 -23.39 7.87 -18.98
CA GLY A 101 -24.80 7.74 -18.56
C GLY A 101 -25.25 6.31 -18.22
N GLU A 102 -24.36 5.32 -18.29
CA GLU A 102 -24.67 3.96 -17.84
C GLU A 102 -24.79 3.94 -16.30
N ARG A 103 -25.84 3.29 -15.80
CA ARG A 103 -26.13 3.19 -14.36
C ARG A 103 -25.97 1.77 -13.87
N PHE A 104 -25.17 1.61 -12.82
CA PHE A 104 -25.01 0.35 -12.09
C PHE A 104 -25.68 0.49 -10.74
N LEU A 105 -26.75 -0.27 -10.52
CA LEU A 105 -27.50 -0.27 -9.28
C LEU A 105 -26.97 -1.36 -8.35
N GLY A 106 -26.94 -1.10 -7.06
CA GLY A 106 -26.43 -2.03 -6.06
C GLY A 106 -26.68 -1.55 -4.64
N GLU A 107 -26.65 -2.47 -3.69
CA GLU A 107 -26.91 -2.14 -2.28
C GLU A 107 -25.72 -1.45 -1.61
N CYS A 108 -24.49 -1.76 -2.01
CA CYS A 108 -23.29 -1.16 -1.42
C CYS A 108 -22.33 -0.66 -2.50
N VAL A 109 -21.61 0.41 -2.19
CA VAL A 109 -20.56 0.98 -3.07
C VAL A 109 -19.27 1.16 -2.28
N ILE A 110 -18.16 0.69 -2.84
CA ILE A 110 -16.82 0.90 -2.26
C ILE A 110 -16.02 1.80 -3.20
N ILE A 111 -15.58 2.97 -2.71
CA ILE A 111 -14.77 3.89 -3.52
C ILE A 111 -13.27 3.70 -3.20
N THR A 112 -12.49 3.40 -4.24
CA THR A 112 -11.05 3.14 -4.17
C THR A 112 -10.28 3.89 -5.28
N PRO A 113 -10.44 5.22 -5.42
CA PRO A 113 -9.96 5.95 -6.59
C PRO A 113 -8.43 6.10 -6.61
N GLY A 114 -7.72 5.65 -5.58
CA GLY A 114 -6.27 5.79 -5.49
C GLY A 114 -5.85 7.25 -5.56
N THR A 115 -4.97 7.55 -6.51
CA THR A 115 -4.43 8.90 -6.79
C THR A 115 -5.24 9.66 -7.85
N PHE A 116 -6.37 9.11 -8.32
CA PHE A 116 -7.11 9.65 -9.45
C PHE A 116 -8.10 10.76 -9.08
N LEU A 117 -8.53 10.83 -7.82
CA LEU A 117 -9.50 11.81 -7.33
C LEU A 117 -8.88 13.21 -7.37
N GLU A 118 -9.34 14.05 -8.30
CA GLU A 118 -8.79 15.39 -8.61
C GLU A 118 -7.24 15.43 -8.70
N GLY A 119 -6.66 14.41 -9.32
CA GLY A 119 -5.22 14.23 -9.48
C GLY A 119 -4.55 15.28 -10.38
N ILE A 120 -3.43 15.82 -9.92
CA ILE A 120 -2.59 16.80 -10.64
C ILE A 120 -1.12 16.35 -10.59
N ILE A 121 -0.51 16.20 -11.77
CA ILE A 121 0.89 15.79 -11.92
C ILE A 121 1.77 17.04 -12.03
N HIS A 122 2.92 17.02 -11.34
CA HIS A 122 3.90 18.11 -11.32
C HIS A 122 5.28 17.62 -11.72
N ILE A 123 5.85 18.25 -12.75
CA ILE A 123 7.25 18.06 -13.19
C ILE A 123 7.88 19.45 -13.33
N GLY A 124 8.66 19.84 -12.33
CA GLY A 124 9.09 21.22 -12.18
C GLY A 124 7.89 22.15 -12.03
N LEU A 125 7.88 23.22 -12.82
CA LEU A 125 6.77 24.19 -12.85
C LEU A 125 5.62 23.77 -13.77
N LYS A 126 5.80 22.72 -14.58
CA LYS A 126 4.72 22.21 -15.44
C LYS A 126 3.79 21.33 -14.61
N HIS A 127 2.49 21.60 -14.73
CA HIS A 127 1.45 20.81 -14.09
C HIS A 127 0.31 20.51 -15.06
N PHE A 128 -0.32 19.35 -14.90
CA PHE A 128 -1.45 18.93 -15.73
C PHE A 128 -2.30 17.90 -14.99
N SER A 129 -3.59 17.83 -15.35
CA SER A 129 -4.52 16.88 -14.73
C SER A 129 -4.15 15.43 -15.09
N GLY A 130 -4.19 14.55 -14.10
CA GLY A 130 -3.99 13.12 -14.27
C GLY A 130 -3.83 12.40 -12.95
N GLY A 131 -4.43 11.22 -12.81
CA GLY A 131 -4.28 10.40 -11.60
C GLY A 131 -2.92 9.71 -11.51
N ARG A 132 -2.37 9.34 -12.67
CA ARG A 132 -1.04 8.79 -12.88
C ARG A 132 -0.56 9.23 -14.26
N MET A 133 0.75 9.12 -14.51
CA MET A 133 1.27 9.43 -15.85
C MET A 133 0.54 8.58 -16.91
N GLY A 134 -0.13 9.25 -17.86
CA GLY A 134 -0.94 8.61 -18.91
C GLY A 134 -2.36 8.22 -18.51
N GLY A 135 -2.84 8.55 -17.30
CA GLY A 135 -4.20 8.26 -16.85
C GLY A 135 -4.99 9.52 -16.51
N PHE A 136 -6.26 9.57 -16.92
CA PHE A 136 -7.18 10.68 -16.64
C PHE A 136 -7.50 10.82 -15.15
N SER A 137 -7.84 12.03 -14.69
CA SER A 137 -8.33 12.25 -13.33
C SER A 137 -9.85 12.05 -13.23
N SER A 138 -10.34 11.61 -12.07
CA SER A 138 -11.75 11.62 -11.72
C SER A 138 -12.07 12.92 -10.96
N ILE A 139 -12.61 13.90 -11.67
CA ILE A 139 -12.92 15.23 -11.14
C ILE A 139 -14.36 15.27 -10.60
N GLN A 140 -15.33 14.79 -11.38
CA GLN A 140 -16.74 14.85 -11.03
C GLN A 140 -17.06 14.09 -9.75
N LEU A 141 -16.40 12.94 -9.51
CA LEU A 141 -16.57 12.18 -8.29
C LEU A 141 -16.12 12.96 -7.04
N ALA A 142 -15.05 13.76 -7.15
CA ALA A 142 -14.58 14.61 -6.05
C ALA A 142 -15.62 15.69 -5.70
N HIS A 143 -16.24 16.29 -6.72
CA HIS A 143 -17.31 17.27 -6.52
C HIS A 143 -18.52 16.64 -5.85
N ASN A 144 -18.97 15.48 -6.32
CA ASN A 144 -20.07 14.73 -5.70
C ASN A 144 -19.81 14.47 -4.21
N LEU A 145 -18.59 14.07 -3.84
CA LEU A 145 -18.24 13.85 -2.43
C LEU A 145 -18.31 15.14 -1.60
N ARG A 146 -17.84 16.28 -2.13
CA ARG A 146 -17.97 17.58 -1.45
C ARG A 146 -19.43 17.99 -1.27
N ASP A 147 -20.25 17.82 -2.30
CA ASP A 147 -21.67 18.16 -2.27
C ASP A 147 -22.46 17.32 -1.26
N LEU A 148 -21.95 16.12 -0.93
CA LEU A 148 -22.48 15.26 0.13
C LEU A 148 -22.00 15.64 1.54
N GLY A 149 -21.17 16.67 1.67
CA GLY A 149 -20.67 17.17 2.95
C GLY A 149 -19.42 16.43 3.46
N PHE A 150 -18.76 15.61 2.63
CA PHE A 150 -17.47 15.04 3.01
C PHE A 150 -16.39 16.13 3.04
N ARG A 151 -15.55 16.10 4.09
CA ARG A 151 -14.39 16.98 4.20
C ARG A 151 -13.24 16.40 3.40
N LEU A 152 -12.94 17.03 2.26
CA LEU A 152 -11.80 16.64 1.43
C LEU A 152 -10.57 17.49 1.78
N GLY A 153 -9.42 16.85 1.81
CA GLY A 153 -8.11 17.49 1.84
C GLY A 153 -7.28 17.06 0.64
N ARG A 154 -6.08 17.62 0.50
CA ARG A 154 -5.16 17.26 -0.58
C ARG A 154 -3.83 16.77 -0.04
N PHE A 155 -3.37 15.66 -0.58
CA PHE A 155 -2.05 15.11 -0.29
C PHE A 155 -1.18 15.05 -1.52
N LYS A 156 0.13 15.11 -1.26
CA LYS A 156 1.16 14.95 -2.28
C LYS A 156 1.95 13.67 -2.04
N THR A 157 2.11 12.88 -3.10
CA THR A 157 3.14 11.84 -3.16
C THR A 157 4.05 12.06 -4.36
N GLY A 158 5.22 11.41 -4.36
CA GLY A 158 6.19 11.55 -5.45
C GLY A 158 6.73 10.18 -5.86
N THR A 159 7.08 10.05 -7.14
CA THR A 159 7.71 8.85 -7.69
C THR A 159 9.08 9.17 -8.28
N CYS A 160 9.92 8.15 -8.38
CA CYS A 160 11.24 8.27 -8.99
C CYS A 160 11.16 8.26 -10.52
N PRO A 161 12.14 8.82 -11.24
CA PRO A 161 12.30 8.56 -12.67
C PRO A 161 12.52 7.06 -12.94
N ARG A 162 12.16 6.60 -14.13
CA ARG A 162 12.50 5.25 -14.62
C ARG A 162 13.73 5.33 -15.50
N LEU A 163 14.72 4.50 -15.18
CA LEU A 163 16.04 4.53 -15.81
C LEU A 163 16.18 3.36 -16.78
N ASP A 164 16.86 3.56 -17.91
CA ASP A 164 17.23 2.45 -18.81
C ASP A 164 18.44 1.70 -18.26
N GLY A 165 18.25 0.44 -17.88
CA GLY A 165 19.31 -0.45 -17.41
C GLY A 165 20.50 -0.58 -18.36
N LYS A 166 20.35 -0.35 -19.67
CA LYS A 166 21.49 -0.33 -20.63
C LYS A 166 22.56 0.69 -20.26
N SER A 167 22.11 1.80 -19.70
CA SER A 167 22.91 3.00 -19.48
C SER A 167 23.50 3.06 -18.06
N ILE A 168 23.25 2.03 -17.24
CA ILE A 168 23.73 1.92 -15.86
C ILE A 168 25.02 1.11 -15.84
N ASN A 169 26.06 1.65 -15.21
CA ASN A 169 27.34 0.96 -15.02
C ASN A 169 27.30 0.07 -13.75
N PHE A 170 26.67 -1.10 -13.86
CA PHE A 170 26.47 -2.04 -12.75
C PHE A 170 27.78 -2.59 -12.15
N SER A 171 28.87 -2.69 -12.92
CA SER A 171 30.15 -3.21 -12.41
C SER A 171 30.76 -2.32 -11.32
N SER A 172 30.40 -1.04 -11.32
CA SER A 172 30.85 -0.06 -10.32
C SER A 172 30.03 -0.07 -9.02
N LEU A 173 28.94 -0.84 -8.99
CA LEU A 173 27.92 -0.83 -7.93
C LEU A 173 27.96 -2.08 -7.07
N THR A 174 27.49 -1.94 -5.82
CA THR A 174 27.35 -3.08 -4.92
C THR A 174 26.05 -3.82 -5.22
N SER A 175 26.16 -5.07 -5.66
CA SER A 175 25.01 -5.96 -5.84
C SER A 175 24.45 -6.42 -4.50
N GLN A 176 23.13 -6.42 -4.35
CA GLN A 176 22.38 -6.97 -3.24
C GLN A 176 21.43 -8.04 -3.76
N LYS A 177 21.79 -9.30 -3.51
CA LYS A 177 20.98 -10.47 -3.82
C LYS A 177 19.85 -10.64 -2.78
N GLY A 178 18.86 -11.45 -3.15
CA GLY A 178 17.84 -11.95 -2.24
C GLY A 178 18.40 -12.92 -1.20
N ASP A 179 17.54 -13.41 -0.33
CA ASP A 179 17.87 -14.49 0.59
C ASP A 179 18.06 -15.82 -0.19
N SER A 180 18.98 -16.67 0.26
CA SER A 180 19.26 -17.95 -0.41
C SER A 180 18.12 -18.96 -0.30
N HIS A 181 17.34 -18.88 0.78
CA HIS A 181 16.15 -19.68 1.02
C HIS A 181 14.96 -18.72 1.19
N PRO A 182 14.27 -18.35 0.09
CA PRO A 182 13.17 -17.40 0.15
C PRO A 182 11.99 -18.00 0.93
N ILE A 183 11.44 -17.22 1.86
CA ILE A 183 10.23 -17.59 2.60
C ILE A 183 9.03 -16.98 1.88
N PRO A 184 8.01 -17.77 1.49
CA PRO A 184 6.81 -17.25 0.86
C PRO A 184 6.05 -16.24 1.73
N PHE A 185 5.34 -15.33 1.09
CA PHE A 185 4.38 -14.42 1.72
C PHE A 185 3.06 -15.13 2.04
N SER A 186 2.53 -15.98 1.16
CA SER A 186 1.31 -16.71 1.46
C SER A 186 1.60 -17.87 2.40
N PHE A 187 0.66 -18.18 3.29
CA PHE A 187 0.69 -19.41 4.08
C PHE A 187 0.22 -20.63 3.26
N SER A 188 -0.35 -20.39 2.08
CA SER A 188 -0.79 -21.45 1.15
C SER A 188 0.25 -21.82 0.09
N THR A 189 1.30 -21.00 -0.07
CA THR A 189 2.43 -21.33 -0.94
C THR A 189 3.39 -22.25 -0.19
N GLU A 190 3.54 -23.48 -0.66
CA GLU A 190 4.46 -24.45 -0.04
C GLU A 190 5.92 -24.09 -0.34
N GLU A 191 6.23 -23.82 -1.61
CA GLU A 191 7.58 -23.47 -2.04
C GLU A 191 7.55 -22.36 -3.10
N ILE A 192 8.61 -21.56 -3.13
CA ILE A 192 8.86 -20.63 -4.23
C ILE A 192 9.53 -21.43 -5.35
N GLY A 193 8.87 -21.48 -6.52
CA GLY A 193 9.35 -22.25 -7.66
C GLY A 193 10.63 -21.71 -8.28
N GLU A 194 11.02 -22.26 -9.44
CA GLU A 194 12.24 -21.93 -10.19
C GLU A 194 12.24 -20.55 -10.87
N GLN A 195 11.56 -19.56 -10.29
CA GLN A 195 11.50 -18.22 -10.86
C GLN A 195 12.86 -17.52 -10.81
N ALA A 196 13.16 -16.76 -11.86
CA ALA A 196 14.43 -16.05 -11.97
C ALA A 196 14.51 -14.91 -10.95
N PHE A 197 15.57 -14.91 -10.14
CA PHE A 197 15.85 -13.84 -9.19
C PHE A 197 16.86 -12.84 -9.74
N LEU A 198 16.54 -11.55 -9.61
CA LEU A 198 17.42 -10.45 -9.96
C LEU A 198 17.98 -9.78 -8.69
N PRO A 199 19.26 -9.35 -8.71
CA PRO A 199 19.79 -8.52 -7.65
C PRO A 199 19.24 -7.09 -7.76
N CYS A 200 19.14 -6.42 -6.61
CA CYS A 200 19.11 -4.96 -6.57
C CYS A 200 20.55 -4.43 -6.53
N TYR A 201 20.76 -3.16 -6.84
CA TYR A 201 22.09 -2.53 -6.74
C TYR A 201 22.05 -1.33 -5.81
N ILE A 202 23.14 -1.09 -5.11
CA ILE A 202 23.26 -0.01 -4.14
C ILE A 202 24.21 1.05 -4.68
N THR A 203 23.76 2.30 -4.66
CA THR A 203 24.58 3.48 -4.89
C THR A 203 24.22 4.58 -3.87
N TYR A 204 24.87 5.73 -3.96
CA TYR A 204 24.68 6.84 -3.03
C TYR A 204 24.68 8.17 -3.77
N THR A 205 23.83 9.09 -3.32
CA THR A 205 24.00 10.51 -3.65
C THR A 205 25.29 11.04 -3.03
N ASN A 206 25.74 12.19 -3.50
CA ASN A 206 26.94 12.84 -2.99
C ASN A 206 26.76 14.37 -2.91
N VAL A 207 27.80 15.06 -2.45
CA VAL A 207 27.80 16.52 -2.29
C VAL A 207 27.49 17.23 -3.59
N ARG A 208 27.99 16.74 -4.74
CA ARG A 208 27.66 17.30 -6.06
C ARG A 208 26.17 17.14 -6.37
N THR A 209 25.59 15.97 -6.10
CA THR A 209 24.13 15.75 -6.23
C THR A 209 23.35 16.77 -5.42
N HIS A 210 23.77 16.99 -4.17
CA HIS A 210 23.09 17.92 -3.25
C HIS A 210 23.21 19.37 -3.71
N GLN A 211 24.37 19.76 -4.24
CA GLN A 211 24.56 21.11 -4.78
C GLN A 211 23.65 21.37 -5.98
N ILE A 212 23.59 20.43 -6.94
CA ILE A 212 22.69 20.54 -8.10
C ILE A 212 21.23 20.74 -7.66
N ILE A 213 20.79 19.99 -6.63
CA ILE A 213 19.45 20.13 -6.07
C ILE A 213 19.26 21.53 -5.46
N LYS A 214 20.19 21.97 -4.60
CA LYS A 214 20.12 23.28 -3.91
C LYS A 214 20.06 24.44 -4.90
N ASP A 215 20.86 24.37 -5.97
CA ASP A 215 20.93 25.41 -7.01
C ASP A 215 19.65 25.49 -7.87
N ASN A 216 18.71 24.54 -7.74
CA ASN A 216 17.49 24.47 -8.56
C ASN A 216 16.21 24.35 -7.71
N LEU A 217 16.26 24.71 -6.41
CA LEU A 217 15.09 24.64 -5.53
C LEU A 217 13.99 25.64 -5.91
N ASP A 218 14.38 26.77 -6.50
CA ASP A 218 13.51 27.79 -7.10
C ASP A 218 12.65 27.25 -8.24
N ARG A 219 12.98 26.06 -8.78
CA ARG A 219 12.21 25.36 -9.82
C ARG A 219 11.49 24.12 -9.30
N SER A 220 11.56 23.87 -7.98
CA SER A 220 10.83 22.80 -7.34
C SER A 220 9.41 23.26 -7.01
N PRO A 221 8.37 22.53 -7.45
CA PRO A 221 6.99 22.89 -7.14
C PRO A 221 6.69 22.80 -5.63
N LEU A 222 7.52 22.07 -4.87
CA LEU A 222 7.45 22.05 -3.40
C LEU A 222 7.87 23.35 -2.74
N TYR A 223 8.96 23.96 -3.23
CA TYR A 223 9.57 25.12 -2.57
C TYR A 223 9.10 26.45 -3.14
N THR A 224 8.54 26.44 -4.35
CA THR A 224 7.90 27.61 -4.98
C THR A 224 6.46 27.85 -4.50
N GLY A 225 5.91 26.97 -3.67
CA GLY A 225 4.51 27.03 -3.23
C GLY A 225 3.49 26.66 -4.32
N THR A 226 3.94 26.12 -5.45
CA THR A 226 3.06 25.59 -6.51
C THR A 226 2.23 24.42 -5.98
N ILE A 227 2.86 23.51 -5.22
CA ILE A 227 2.18 22.44 -4.51
C ILE A 227 1.84 22.94 -3.11
N LYS A 228 0.54 23.03 -2.82
CA LYS A 228 0.01 23.43 -1.52
C LYS A 228 -0.35 22.23 -0.65
N ALA A 229 -0.44 21.03 -1.23
CA ALA A 229 -0.79 19.81 -0.52
C ALA A 229 0.32 19.31 0.41
N THR A 230 -0.12 18.67 1.51
CA THR A 230 0.79 18.10 2.50
C THR A 230 1.43 16.82 1.98
N GLY A 231 2.76 16.75 2.04
CA GLY A 231 3.54 15.55 1.70
C GLY A 231 3.88 14.68 2.91
N VAL A 232 4.51 13.53 2.66
CA VAL A 232 4.97 12.61 3.72
C VAL A 232 6.22 13.17 4.42
N ARG A 233 6.18 13.31 5.75
CA ARG A 233 7.32 13.77 6.58
C ARG A 233 8.49 12.79 6.55
N TYR A 234 8.19 11.50 6.71
CA TYR A 234 9.21 10.47 6.97
C TYR A 234 9.71 9.73 5.73
N CYS A 235 9.10 9.94 4.56
CA CYS A 235 9.61 9.48 3.27
C CYS A 235 9.55 10.61 2.23
N PRO A 236 10.27 11.72 2.47
CA PRO A 236 10.19 12.87 1.59
C PRO A 236 10.91 12.63 0.25
N SER A 237 10.66 13.51 -0.72
CA SER A 237 11.41 13.55 -1.98
C SER A 237 12.90 13.84 -1.72
N ILE A 238 13.76 13.54 -2.69
CA ILE A 238 15.20 13.74 -2.53
C ILE A 238 15.53 15.22 -2.30
N GLU A 239 14.82 16.14 -2.97
CA GLU A 239 14.98 17.58 -2.74
C GLU A 239 14.64 17.97 -1.29
N ASP A 240 13.61 17.36 -0.70
CA ASP A 240 13.21 17.65 0.68
C ASP A 240 14.07 16.94 1.73
N LYS A 241 14.60 15.73 1.42
CA LYS A 241 15.62 15.07 2.24
C LYS A 241 16.91 15.91 2.36
N VAL A 242 17.38 16.49 1.25
CA VAL A 242 18.60 17.30 1.23
C VAL A 242 18.46 18.57 2.05
N MET A 243 17.26 19.17 2.06
CA MET A 243 16.99 20.38 2.85
C MET A 243 16.74 20.09 4.33
N LYS A 244 16.05 19.00 4.66
CA LYS A 244 15.78 18.62 6.05
C LYS A 244 16.98 18.03 6.79
N PHE A 245 17.89 17.41 6.05
CA PHE A 245 19.08 16.74 6.61
C PHE A 245 20.37 17.25 5.97
N PRO A 246 20.67 18.57 6.08
CA PRO A 246 21.79 19.20 5.40
C PRO A 246 23.17 18.67 5.84
N GLU A 247 23.24 18.08 7.04
CA GLU A 247 24.44 17.47 7.61
C GLU A 247 24.83 16.15 6.92
N ARG A 248 23.89 15.47 6.25
CA ARG A 248 24.14 14.18 5.61
C ARG A 248 24.80 14.38 4.25
N LYS A 249 26.08 14.01 4.14
CA LYS A 249 26.84 14.09 2.88
C LYS A 249 26.40 13.12 1.77
N ARG A 250 25.60 12.10 2.11
CA ARG A 250 25.10 11.09 1.17
C ARG A 250 23.78 10.47 1.64
N HIS A 251 22.95 10.08 0.68
CA HIS A 251 21.77 9.25 0.90
C HIS A 251 21.88 7.98 0.07
N GLN A 252 21.48 6.85 0.65
CA GLN A 252 21.48 5.57 -0.05
C GLN A 252 20.37 5.53 -1.10
N VAL A 253 20.69 4.95 -2.25
CA VAL A 253 19.76 4.69 -3.36
C VAL A 253 19.84 3.21 -3.71
N PHE A 254 18.67 2.58 -3.82
CA PHE A 254 18.55 1.23 -4.37
C PHE A 254 18.10 1.33 -5.82
N LEU A 255 18.86 0.73 -6.74
CA LEU A 255 18.43 0.51 -8.11
C LEU A 255 17.75 -0.86 -8.16
N GLU A 256 16.44 -0.82 -8.31
CA GLU A 256 15.56 -1.97 -8.21
C GLU A 256 15.04 -2.30 -9.63
N PRO A 257 15.24 -3.52 -10.16
CA PRO A 257 14.66 -3.89 -11.45
C PRO A 257 13.13 -3.90 -11.37
N GLU A 258 12.43 -3.41 -12.40
CA GLU A 258 10.95 -3.44 -12.43
C GLU A 258 10.38 -4.77 -12.96
N GLY A 259 11.20 -5.65 -13.54
CA GLY A 259 10.77 -6.94 -14.06
C GLY A 259 11.84 -7.66 -14.88
N LEU A 260 11.56 -8.91 -15.27
CA LEU A 260 12.45 -9.77 -16.05
C LEU A 260 12.48 -9.38 -17.53
N LYS A 261 11.35 -8.91 -18.05
CA LYS A 261 11.15 -8.57 -19.49
C LYS A 261 11.17 -7.07 -19.76
N THR A 262 11.78 -6.29 -18.86
CA THR A 262 11.94 -4.85 -19.02
C THR A 262 13.36 -4.43 -18.67
N ARG A 263 13.78 -3.28 -19.23
CA ARG A 263 15.04 -2.62 -18.88
C ARG A 263 14.84 -1.51 -17.85
N GLU A 264 13.60 -1.24 -17.46
CA GLU A 264 13.32 -0.17 -16.50
C GLU A 264 13.86 -0.53 -15.10
N PHE A 265 14.66 0.39 -14.55
CA PHE A 265 15.09 0.36 -13.16
C PHE A 265 14.44 1.50 -12.37
N TYR A 266 14.02 1.18 -11.16
CA TYR A 266 13.47 2.10 -10.18
C TYR A 266 14.56 2.51 -9.17
N PRO A 267 15.01 3.78 -9.16
CA PRO A 267 16.03 4.27 -8.24
C PRO A 267 15.41 4.71 -6.91
N ASN A 268 14.95 3.73 -6.12
CA ASN A 268 14.33 3.95 -4.82
C ASN A 268 15.21 4.81 -3.91
N GLY A 269 14.63 5.92 -3.44
CA GLY A 269 15.31 6.97 -2.69
C GLY A 269 15.39 8.31 -3.43
N LEU A 270 15.20 8.31 -4.75
CA LEU A 270 15.26 9.49 -5.63
C LEU A 270 13.89 9.97 -6.13
N SER A 271 12.84 9.85 -5.32
CA SER A 271 11.55 10.44 -5.66
C SER A 271 11.72 11.95 -5.76
N THR A 272 11.18 12.57 -6.81
CA THR A 272 11.40 13.99 -7.07
C THR A 272 10.28 14.59 -7.90
N SER A 273 10.11 15.90 -7.76
CA SER A 273 9.25 16.71 -8.62
C SER A 273 10.01 17.82 -9.34
N LEU A 274 11.35 17.76 -9.36
CA LEU A 274 12.19 18.72 -10.07
C LEU A 274 11.95 18.66 -11.60
N PRO A 275 12.32 19.72 -12.35
CA PRO A 275 12.30 19.70 -13.82
C PRO A 275 13.16 18.58 -14.41
N LEU A 276 12.77 18.03 -15.57
CA LEU A 276 13.47 16.90 -16.20
C LEU A 276 14.97 17.16 -16.45
N ASP A 277 15.33 18.36 -16.90
CA ASP A 277 16.75 18.73 -17.11
C ASP A 277 17.57 18.65 -15.81
N VAL A 278 16.97 19.01 -14.68
CA VAL A 278 17.59 18.92 -13.35
C VAL A 278 17.65 17.47 -12.89
N GLN A 279 16.58 16.69 -13.10
CA GLN A 279 16.57 15.26 -12.77
C GLN A 279 17.72 14.52 -13.46
N ILE A 280 17.96 14.78 -14.74
CA ILE A 280 19.07 14.19 -15.50
C ILE A 280 20.42 14.58 -14.89
N LYS A 281 20.63 15.87 -14.55
CA LYS A 281 21.86 16.35 -13.89
C LYS A 281 22.10 15.65 -12.54
N VAL A 282 21.05 15.54 -11.72
CA VAL A 282 21.07 14.86 -10.42
C VAL A 282 21.44 13.38 -10.57
N LEU A 283 20.78 12.69 -11.50
CA LEU A 283 21.03 11.28 -11.77
C LEU A 283 22.48 11.06 -12.26
N ARG A 284 22.93 11.84 -13.24
CA ARG A 284 24.28 11.71 -13.83
C ARG A 284 25.42 12.14 -12.90
N SER A 285 25.11 12.73 -11.74
CA SER A 285 26.11 13.00 -10.72
C SER A 285 26.33 11.82 -9.76
N ILE A 286 25.50 10.78 -9.82
CA ILE A 286 25.54 9.61 -8.93
C ILE A 286 26.43 8.52 -9.54
N LYS A 287 27.22 7.86 -8.69
CA LYS A 287 28.12 6.78 -9.11
C LYS A 287 27.34 5.68 -9.83
N GLY A 288 27.83 5.28 -11.00
CA GLY A 288 27.24 4.24 -11.85
C GLY A 288 26.10 4.73 -12.76
N LEU A 289 25.68 5.99 -12.62
CA LEU A 289 24.61 6.61 -13.40
C LEU A 289 25.11 7.75 -14.29
N GLU A 290 26.42 7.89 -14.49
CA GLU A 290 27.05 9.04 -15.16
C GLU A 290 26.54 9.26 -16.59
N ARG A 291 26.10 8.19 -17.25
CA ARG A 291 25.54 8.20 -18.61
C ARG A 291 24.10 7.71 -18.65
N VAL A 292 23.40 7.72 -17.51
CA VAL A 292 22.06 7.13 -17.42
C VAL A 292 21.07 7.89 -18.32
N GLU A 293 20.22 7.13 -18.98
CA GLU A 293 19.08 7.59 -19.76
C GLU A 293 17.78 7.42 -18.98
N VAL A 294 16.91 8.41 -19.09
CA VAL A 294 15.62 8.46 -18.40
C VAL A 294 14.53 8.01 -19.37
N MET A 295 13.90 6.86 -19.10
CA MET A 295 12.76 6.37 -19.87
C MET A 295 11.46 7.07 -19.48
N ARG A 296 11.30 7.41 -18.19
CA ARG A 296 10.15 8.16 -17.68
C ARG A 296 10.59 9.17 -16.62
N PRO A 297 10.11 10.42 -16.66
CA PRO A 297 10.46 11.42 -15.64
C PRO A 297 9.90 11.02 -14.27
N GLY A 298 10.61 11.42 -13.21
CA GLY A 298 10.04 11.50 -11.87
C GLY A 298 9.03 12.64 -11.80
N TYR A 299 8.01 12.50 -10.95
CA TYR A 299 6.98 13.52 -10.80
C TYR A 299 6.36 13.48 -9.40
N GLY A 300 5.78 14.61 -9.01
CA GLY A 300 4.86 14.72 -7.89
C GLY A 300 3.41 14.54 -8.36
N ILE A 301 2.58 13.88 -7.56
CA ILE A 301 1.14 13.79 -7.77
C ILE A 301 0.45 14.38 -6.54
N GLU A 302 -0.33 15.43 -6.75
CA GLU A 302 -1.33 15.89 -5.79
C GLU A 302 -2.64 15.16 -6.08
N HIS A 303 -3.35 14.74 -5.04
CA HIS A 303 -4.67 14.15 -5.18
C HIS A 303 -5.50 14.42 -3.93
N ASP A 304 -6.81 14.35 -4.09
CA ASP A 304 -7.73 14.51 -2.97
C ASP A 304 -7.81 13.24 -2.13
N TYR A 305 -8.13 13.43 -0.86
CA TYR A 305 -8.49 12.38 0.09
C TYR A 305 -9.66 12.88 0.94
N VAL A 306 -10.43 11.96 1.51
CA VAL A 306 -11.49 12.29 2.46
C VAL A 306 -10.96 12.07 3.88
N ASP A 307 -11.23 12.99 4.79
CA ASP A 307 -10.89 12.84 6.20
C ASP A 307 -11.47 11.52 6.76
N PRO A 308 -10.63 10.54 7.13
CA PRO A 308 -11.08 9.20 7.48
C PRO A 308 -11.84 9.15 8.81
N THR A 309 -11.87 10.24 9.60
CA THR A 309 -12.74 10.32 10.78
C THR A 309 -14.23 10.30 10.44
N CYS A 310 -14.60 10.50 9.17
CA CYS A 310 -15.96 10.31 8.67
C CYS A 310 -16.37 8.83 8.56
N LEU A 311 -15.45 7.88 8.77
CA LEU A 311 -15.70 6.45 8.67
C LEU A 311 -15.97 5.82 10.04
N ARG A 312 -16.71 4.71 10.04
CA ARG A 312 -16.79 3.75 11.15
C ARG A 312 -15.60 2.80 11.08
N SER A 313 -15.34 2.02 12.14
CA SER A 313 -14.32 0.96 12.14
C SER A 313 -14.59 -0.16 11.12
N THR A 314 -15.78 -0.20 10.54
CA THR A 314 -16.16 -1.07 9.42
C THR A 314 -15.72 -0.54 8.05
N LEU A 315 -15.15 0.68 8.00
CA LEU A 315 -14.86 1.49 6.80
C LEU A 315 -16.10 2.02 6.05
N GLU A 316 -17.30 1.81 6.60
CA GLU A 316 -18.52 2.45 6.12
C GLU A 316 -18.54 3.94 6.51
N THR A 317 -19.04 4.80 5.63
CA THR A 317 -19.17 6.23 5.92
C THR A 317 -20.30 6.50 6.93
N LYS A 318 -20.11 7.51 7.78
CA LYS A 318 -21.11 7.96 8.75
C LYS A 318 -22.23 8.77 8.09
N LEU A 319 -21.93 9.49 7.00
CA LEU A 319 -22.86 10.40 6.32
C LEU A 319 -23.81 9.68 5.35
N VAL A 320 -23.32 8.65 4.65
CA VAL A 320 -24.09 7.89 3.66
C VAL A 320 -24.03 6.41 4.01
N SER A 321 -25.17 5.82 4.33
CA SER A 321 -25.25 4.37 4.60
C SER A 321 -24.86 3.57 3.37
N GLU A 322 -24.17 2.45 3.61
CA GLU A 322 -23.74 1.45 2.62
C GLU A 322 -22.69 1.96 1.59
N LEU A 323 -22.17 3.15 1.82
CA LEU A 323 -21.00 3.69 1.13
C LEU A 323 -19.75 3.38 1.98
N TYR A 324 -18.70 2.87 1.35
CA TYR A 324 -17.43 2.53 1.99
C TYR A 324 -16.26 3.18 1.27
N PHE A 325 -15.21 3.54 2.00
CA PHE A 325 -13.96 4.04 1.41
C PHE A 325 -12.78 3.15 1.79
N ALA A 326 -11.87 2.91 0.84
CA ALA A 326 -10.66 2.13 1.10
C ALA A 326 -9.45 2.62 0.30
N GLY A 327 -8.28 2.58 0.94
CA GLY A 327 -7.00 2.88 0.31
C GLY A 327 -6.63 4.35 0.37
N GLN A 328 -6.11 4.90 -0.73
CA GLN A 328 -5.51 6.25 -0.70
C GLN A 328 -6.53 7.36 -0.46
N ILE A 329 -7.81 7.14 -0.78
CA ILE A 329 -8.90 8.07 -0.43
C ILE A 329 -9.02 8.29 1.08
N ASN A 330 -8.62 7.33 1.91
CA ASN A 330 -8.61 7.45 3.37
C ASN A 330 -7.33 8.12 3.89
N GLY A 331 -6.53 8.71 3.00
CA GLY A 331 -5.28 9.38 3.38
C GLY A 331 -4.11 8.45 3.66
N THR A 332 -4.17 7.18 3.22
CA THR A 332 -3.02 6.25 3.32
C THR A 332 -2.14 6.28 2.07
N THR A 333 -0.88 5.87 2.20
CA THR A 333 0.01 5.67 1.04
C THR A 333 0.76 4.34 1.14
N GLY A 334 0.44 3.42 0.23
CA GLY A 334 1.06 2.11 0.15
C GLY A 334 0.09 1.07 -0.39
N TYR A 335 0.62 0.08 -1.09
CA TYR A 335 -0.21 -0.98 -1.67
C TYR A 335 -0.81 -1.86 -0.58
N GLU A 336 -0.02 -2.18 0.44
CA GLU A 336 -0.38 -3.07 1.54
C GLU A 336 -1.45 -2.44 2.44
N GLU A 337 -1.29 -1.17 2.80
CA GLU A 337 -2.31 -0.41 3.53
C GLU A 337 -3.63 -0.36 2.75
N ALA A 338 -3.56 -0.12 1.44
CA ALA A 338 -4.76 -0.04 0.61
C ALA A 338 -5.45 -1.39 0.42
N ALA A 339 -4.70 -2.48 0.22
CA ALA A 339 -5.26 -3.81 0.11
C ALA A 339 -5.88 -4.29 1.42
N ALA A 340 -5.27 -3.98 2.57
CA ALA A 340 -5.83 -4.28 3.88
C ALA A 340 -7.19 -3.61 4.07
N GLN A 341 -7.29 -2.30 3.78
CA GLN A 341 -8.56 -1.59 3.84
C GLN A 341 -9.57 -2.12 2.82
N GLY A 342 -9.15 -2.38 1.59
CA GLY A 342 -10.01 -2.90 0.53
C GLY A 342 -10.63 -4.24 0.89
N LEU A 343 -9.84 -5.14 1.51
CA LEU A 343 -10.32 -6.43 2.01
C LEU A 343 -11.39 -6.26 3.08
N ILE A 344 -11.15 -5.42 4.10
CA ILE A 344 -12.11 -5.20 5.19
C ILE A 344 -13.38 -4.49 4.69
N ALA A 345 -13.25 -3.49 3.82
CA ALA A 345 -14.40 -2.82 3.22
C ALA A 345 -15.23 -3.80 2.36
N GLY A 346 -14.57 -4.66 1.58
CA GLY A 346 -15.22 -5.70 0.78
C GLY A 346 -15.98 -6.72 1.64
N ILE A 347 -15.34 -7.22 2.70
CA ILE A 347 -15.97 -8.14 3.66
C ILE A 347 -17.21 -7.48 4.28
N ASN A 348 -17.08 -6.25 4.78
CA ASN A 348 -18.18 -5.58 5.48
C ASN A 348 -19.32 -5.16 4.54
N ALA A 349 -19.03 -4.80 3.29
CA ALA A 349 -20.07 -4.58 2.29
C ALA A 349 -20.83 -5.87 1.99
N ALA A 350 -20.13 -7.00 1.83
CA ALA A 350 -20.78 -8.30 1.60
C ALA A 350 -21.62 -8.76 2.81
N LEU A 351 -21.10 -8.64 4.03
CA LEU A 351 -21.83 -8.95 5.27
C LEU A 351 -23.07 -8.05 5.43
N ARG A 352 -22.96 -6.77 5.06
CA ARG A 352 -24.07 -5.83 5.07
C ARG A 352 -25.21 -6.26 4.15
N VAL A 353 -24.89 -6.69 2.93
CA VAL A 353 -25.88 -7.26 1.97
C VAL A 353 -26.50 -8.54 2.52
N LYS A 354 -25.70 -9.41 3.15
CA LYS A 354 -26.18 -10.64 3.80
C LYS A 354 -26.95 -10.40 5.10
N ARG A 355 -26.95 -9.15 5.62
CA ARG A 355 -27.52 -8.77 6.92
C ARG A 355 -26.87 -9.52 8.10
N GLU A 356 -25.57 -9.74 7.99
CA GLU A 356 -24.73 -10.35 9.03
C GLU A 356 -23.93 -9.27 9.78
N GLU A 357 -23.45 -9.62 10.98
CA GLU A 357 -22.62 -8.74 11.79
C GLU A 357 -21.29 -8.41 11.09
N PRO A 358 -20.82 -7.15 11.12
CA PRO A 358 -19.60 -6.75 10.44
C PRO A 358 -18.35 -7.34 11.11
N LEU A 359 -17.31 -7.57 10.31
CA LEU A 359 -15.98 -7.92 10.79
C LEU A 359 -15.23 -6.65 11.20
N ILE A 360 -14.94 -6.53 12.49
CA ILE A 360 -14.06 -5.50 13.04
C ILE A 360 -12.84 -6.20 13.65
N LEU A 361 -11.64 -5.73 13.28
CA LEU A 361 -10.38 -6.23 13.84
C LEU A 361 -9.88 -5.27 14.91
N ASN A 362 -9.59 -5.81 16.10
CA ASN A 362 -9.03 -5.01 17.18
C ASN A 362 -7.53 -4.76 16.93
N ARG A 363 -7.04 -3.59 17.36
CA ARG A 363 -5.60 -3.24 17.38
C ARG A 363 -4.72 -4.30 18.05
N ALA A 364 -5.22 -4.99 19.07
CA ALA A 364 -4.49 -6.04 19.77
C ALA A 364 -4.38 -7.35 18.97
N GLU A 365 -5.22 -7.52 17.94
CA GLU A 365 -5.32 -8.75 17.16
C GLU A 365 -4.58 -8.67 15.83
N ALA A 366 -4.51 -7.49 15.20
CA ALA A 366 -3.95 -7.32 13.85
C ALA A 366 -3.38 -5.91 13.60
N TYR A 367 -2.34 -5.82 12.76
CA TYR A 367 -1.89 -4.56 12.18
C TYR A 367 -2.95 -3.91 11.28
N ILE A 368 -3.82 -4.70 10.63
CA ILE A 368 -5.01 -4.17 9.93
C ILE A 368 -5.92 -3.40 10.91
N GLY A 369 -6.12 -3.92 12.13
CA GLY A 369 -6.88 -3.24 13.17
C GLY A 369 -6.23 -1.95 13.64
N VAL A 370 -4.90 -1.96 13.83
CA VAL A 370 -4.10 -0.75 14.14
C VAL A 370 -4.25 0.32 13.05
N LEU A 371 -4.15 -0.09 11.78
CA LEU A 371 -4.30 0.80 10.62
C LEU A 371 -5.66 1.48 10.61
N ILE A 372 -6.73 0.69 10.69
CA ILE A 372 -8.10 1.22 10.58
C ILE A 372 -8.42 2.10 11.79
N ASP A 373 -8.08 1.66 13.00
CA ASP A 373 -8.35 2.43 14.21
C ASP A 373 -7.60 3.77 14.23
N ASP A 374 -6.31 3.80 13.87
CA ASP A 374 -5.55 5.06 13.77
C ASP A 374 -6.25 6.04 12.83
N LEU A 375 -6.71 5.57 11.67
CA LEU A 375 -7.37 6.41 10.65
C LEU A 375 -8.70 6.96 11.15
N VAL A 376 -9.60 6.11 11.66
CA VAL A 376 -10.96 6.53 12.02
C VAL A 376 -11.03 7.31 13.33
N THR A 377 -10.08 7.08 14.24
CA THR A 377 -10.04 7.73 15.55
C THR A 377 -9.24 9.03 15.52
N ARG A 378 -8.09 9.06 14.84
CA ARG A 378 -7.16 10.21 14.87
C ARG A 378 -7.15 11.03 13.60
N GLY A 379 -7.74 10.52 12.52
CA GLY A 379 -7.58 11.12 11.20
C GLY A 379 -6.14 11.00 10.69
N THR A 380 -5.82 11.78 9.67
CA THR A 380 -4.43 11.91 9.24
C THR A 380 -4.16 13.29 8.63
N ASN A 381 -3.03 13.89 9.01
CA ASN A 381 -2.58 15.21 8.54
C ASN A 381 -1.48 15.11 7.48
N GLU A 382 -1.02 13.89 7.19
CA GLU A 382 -0.09 13.55 6.11
C GLU A 382 -0.46 12.16 5.58
N PRO A 383 0.07 11.70 4.43
CA PRO A 383 -0.24 10.36 3.97
C PRO A 383 0.25 9.28 4.96
N TYR A 384 -0.69 8.58 5.59
CA TYR A 384 -0.43 7.58 6.63
C TYR A 384 0.37 6.40 6.09
N ARG A 385 1.34 5.93 6.87
CA ARG A 385 2.19 4.76 6.57
C ARG A 385 2.37 3.90 7.80
N MET A 386 2.27 2.59 7.66
CA MET A 386 2.35 1.66 8.80
C MET A 386 3.62 1.79 9.63
N PHE A 387 4.76 2.16 9.04
CA PHE A 387 5.99 2.23 9.80
C PHE A 387 5.99 3.35 10.86
N THR A 388 5.07 4.32 10.74
CA THR A 388 4.89 5.40 11.72
C THR A 388 3.90 5.02 12.83
N SER A 389 3.17 3.91 12.67
CA SER A 389 2.21 3.42 13.65
C SER A 389 2.91 2.97 14.93
N ARG A 390 2.24 3.19 16.07
CA ARG A 390 2.61 2.57 17.34
C ARG A 390 1.71 1.36 17.53
N ALA A 391 2.26 0.17 17.31
CA ALA A 391 1.61 -1.09 17.68
C ALA A 391 2.08 -1.48 19.09
N GLU A 392 1.22 -1.26 20.09
CA GLU A 392 1.49 -1.56 21.49
C GLU A 392 1.78 -3.05 21.70
N TYR A 393 1.06 -3.90 20.94
CA TYR A 393 1.15 -5.36 21.00
C TYR A 393 2.10 -5.97 19.97
N ARG A 394 3.15 -5.23 19.53
CA ARG A 394 4.08 -5.68 18.46
C ARG A 394 4.72 -7.06 18.66
N LEU A 395 4.83 -7.55 19.90
CA LEU A 395 5.37 -8.88 20.21
C LEU A 395 4.39 -10.00 19.84
N LEU A 396 3.09 -9.72 19.89
CA LEU A 396 2.00 -10.64 19.52
C LEU A 396 1.68 -10.54 18.02
N LEU A 397 1.75 -9.33 17.46
CA LEU A 397 1.43 -9.03 16.06
C LEU A 397 2.61 -9.35 15.13
N ARG A 398 3.00 -10.61 15.04
CA ARG A 398 4.13 -11.01 14.18
C ARG A 398 3.65 -11.45 12.81
N GLU A 399 4.58 -11.44 11.86
CA GLU A 399 4.29 -11.93 10.50
C GLU A 399 4.13 -13.47 10.47
N ASP A 400 4.84 -14.18 11.36
CA ASP A 400 4.89 -15.65 11.42
C ASP A 400 3.64 -16.30 12.02
N ASN A 401 2.78 -15.55 12.71
CA ASN A 401 1.60 -16.08 13.40
C ASN A 401 0.28 -15.44 12.93
N ALA A 402 0.29 -14.75 11.79
CA ALA A 402 -0.89 -14.05 11.28
C ALA A 402 -2.04 -15.01 10.95
N ASP A 403 -1.74 -16.20 10.45
CA ASP A 403 -2.68 -17.29 10.22
C ASP A 403 -3.32 -17.78 11.52
N ILE A 404 -2.54 -18.04 12.57
CA ILE A 404 -3.07 -18.44 13.89
C ILE A 404 -4.03 -17.39 14.43
N ARG A 405 -3.73 -16.09 14.21
CA ARG A 405 -4.55 -14.98 14.69
C ARG A 405 -5.84 -14.78 13.89
N LEU A 406 -5.80 -14.95 12.57
CA LEU A 406 -6.86 -14.43 11.68
C LEU A 406 -7.55 -15.46 10.78
N ARG A 407 -7.00 -16.67 10.62
CA ARG A 407 -7.54 -17.69 9.71
C ARG A 407 -8.96 -18.11 10.09
N GLU A 408 -9.26 -18.21 11.38
CA GLU A 408 -10.61 -18.50 11.89
C GLU A 408 -11.63 -17.44 11.47
N LYS A 409 -11.23 -16.16 11.49
CA LYS A 409 -12.08 -15.04 11.06
C LYS A 409 -12.30 -15.10 9.55
N GLY A 410 -11.24 -15.38 8.76
CA GLY A 410 -11.34 -15.59 7.32
C GLY A 410 -12.29 -16.73 6.93
N TYR A 411 -12.29 -17.83 7.71
CA TYR A 411 -13.21 -18.95 7.51
C TYR A 411 -14.66 -18.54 7.80
N ARG A 412 -14.89 -17.85 8.92
CA ARG A 412 -16.23 -17.38 9.31
C ARG A 412 -16.89 -16.49 8.26
N VAL A 413 -16.11 -15.62 7.60
CA VAL A 413 -16.62 -14.72 6.55
C VAL A 413 -16.63 -15.37 5.15
N GLY A 414 -16.26 -16.64 5.04
CA GLY A 414 -16.35 -17.43 3.81
C GLY A 414 -15.20 -17.23 2.81
N LEU A 415 -14.09 -16.60 3.21
CA LEU A 415 -12.92 -16.36 2.34
C LEU A 415 -11.84 -17.44 2.45
N VAL A 416 -11.93 -18.30 3.46
CA VAL A 416 -10.98 -19.39 3.73
C VAL A 416 -11.74 -20.71 3.73
N SER A 417 -11.21 -21.72 3.04
CA SER A 417 -11.81 -23.07 3.02
C SER A 417 -11.65 -23.80 4.35
N SER A 418 -12.53 -24.77 4.61
CA SER A 418 -12.45 -25.65 5.80
C SER A 418 -11.12 -26.41 5.87
N GLU A 419 -10.60 -26.85 4.72
CA GLU A 419 -9.28 -27.50 4.61
C GLU A 419 -8.17 -26.55 5.08
N SER A 420 -8.16 -25.31 4.57
CA SER A 420 -7.14 -24.30 4.91
C SER A 420 -7.19 -23.91 6.39
N LYS A 421 -8.38 -23.86 7.00
CA LYS A 421 -8.55 -23.66 8.44
C LYS A 421 -7.96 -24.82 9.24
N THR A 422 -8.23 -26.06 8.82
CA THR A 422 -7.81 -27.27 9.55
C THR A 422 -6.29 -27.44 9.54
N LYS A 423 -5.59 -27.04 8.47
CA LYS A 423 -4.11 -27.07 8.42
C LYS A 423 -3.46 -26.32 9.59
N VAL A 424 -4.01 -25.16 9.98
CA VAL A 424 -3.50 -24.37 11.13
C VAL A 424 -3.78 -25.05 12.47
N SER A 425 -5.02 -25.54 12.65
CA SER A 425 -5.44 -26.19 13.90
C SER A 425 -4.84 -27.58 14.12
N GLY A 426 -4.56 -28.33 13.05
CA GLY A 426 -4.10 -29.72 13.11
C GLY A 426 -2.58 -29.87 13.26
N GLN A 427 -1.77 -28.97 12.70
CA GLN A 427 -0.30 -29.11 12.73
C GLN A 427 0.38 -28.29 13.83
N PHE A 428 -0.10 -27.09 14.14
CA PHE A 428 0.66 -26.14 14.96
C PHE A 428 0.19 -26.03 16.41
N LEU A 429 -1.11 -25.86 16.67
CA LEU A 429 -1.60 -25.55 18.02
C LEU A 429 -1.41 -26.73 19.02
N PRO A 430 -1.78 -27.98 18.70
CA PRO A 430 -1.55 -29.12 19.60
C PRO A 430 -0.06 -29.44 19.76
N SER A 431 0.73 -29.33 18.68
CA SER A 431 2.17 -29.59 18.68
C SER A 431 2.96 -28.58 19.50
N LEU A 432 2.63 -27.27 19.38
CA LEU A 432 3.21 -26.21 20.19
C LEU A 432 2.83 -26.35 21.66
N TYR A 433 1.56 -26.64 21.96
CA TYR A 433 1.10 -26.82 23.33
C TYR A 433 1.75 -28.05 23.97
N SER A 434 1.82 -29.17 23.25
CA SER A 434 2.50 -30.40 23.69
C SER A 434 3.99 -30.14 23.90
N SER A 435 4.66 -29.46 22.98
CA SER A 435 6.09 -29.12 23.06
C SER A 435 6.37 -28.16 24.22
N PHE A 436 5.52 -27.16 24.44
CA PHE A 436 5.59 -26.26 25.59
C PHE A 436 5.41 -27.03 26.89
N LEU A 437 4.42 -27.93 26.97
CA LEU A 437 4.16 -28.77 28.14
C LEU A 437 5.37 -29.68 28.44
N ILE A 438 5.98 -30.28 27.41
CA ILE A 438 7.19 -31.11 27.56
C ILE A 438 8.37 -30.27 28.07
N LEU A 439 8.58 -29.07 27.52
CA LEU A 439 9.66 -28.16 27.92
C LEU A 439 9.46 -27.61 29.33
N SER A 440 8.24 -27.20 29.70
CA SER A 440 7.92 -26.75 31.05
C SER A 440 8.07 -27.86 32.07
N THR A 441 7.65 -29.08 31.73
CA THR A 441 7.83 -30.26 32.59
C THR A 441 9.31 -30.61 32.75
N ARG A 442 10.12 -30.54 31.68
CA ARG A 442 11.57 -30.74 31.77
C ARG A 442 12.27 -29.65 32.59
N LEU A 443 11.85 -28.39 32.48
CA LEU A 443 12.40 -27.29 33.27
C LEU A 443 12.09 -27.46 34.76
N LEU A 444 10.86 -27.84 35.09
CA LEU A 444 10.42 -28.18 36.45
C LEU A 444 11.21 -29.37 37.03
N VAL A 445 11.42 -30.44 36.25
CA VAL A 445 12.19 -31.62 36.69
C VAL A 445 13.69 -31.33 36.82
N SER A 446 14.22 -30.35 36.09
CA SER A 446 15.65 -29.96 36.14
C SER A 446 16.02 -28.98 37.26
N GLY A 447 15.05 -28.53 38.08
CA GLY A 447 15.30 -27.63 39.22
C GLY A 447 15.81 -26.23 38.84
N LYS A 448 15.57 -25.78 37.60
CA LYS A 448 16.03 -24.47 37.08
C LYS A 448 14.97 -23.36 37.15
N ILE A 449 13.82 -23.64 37.79
CA ILE A 449 12.77 -22.68 38.12
C ILE A 449 12.40 -22.88 39.58
#